data_AF-A0A944CKF0-F1
#
_entry.id   AF-A0A944CKF0-F1
#
_cell.length_a   1.000
_cell.length_b   1.000
_cell.length_c   1.000
_cell.angle_alpha   90.00
_cell.angle_beta   90.00
_cell.angle_gamma   90.00
#
_symmetry.space_group_name_H-M   'P 1'
#
loop_
_entity.id
_entity.type
_entity.pdbx_description
1 polymer ?
#
loop_
_entity_poly.entity_id
_entity_poly.type
_entity_poly.pdbx_seq_one_letter_code
_entity_poly.pdbx_strand_id
1 'polypeptide(L)'
;MKFWKLALLILIILLIVGGVFYFQKKQAEKYNGLPIIPERTTDIPLYSGLKPASPVYITEGDQWEEILHFYENELPKNGWSLTMSQTSSDNSEDGAGFTSYWKKENTPWVLSISAAYFMNLNQTEVVFDKSEGLKADPWIDVETLEICINEQPDRSDECFKMTDKQTIGQIISLINGALVVDPQQIYYNGKSVIDFGGISIDVYYDLEKGVYFVSDKGAKWMKPQKEFFELTKISKEY
;
A
#
# COMPACT_ATOMS: atom_id res chain seq x y z
N MET A 1 3.00 -11.83 -64.86
CA MET A 1 2.51 -10.72 -64.01
C MET A 1 3.41 -9.51 -64.25
N LYS A 2 2.90 -8.37 -64.73
CA LYS A 2 3.75 -7.20 -65.07
C LYS A 2 4.54 -6.76 -63.83
N PHE A 3 5.86 -6.62 -63.92
CA PHE A 3 6.77 -6.27 -62.82
C PHE A 3 6.26 -5.14 -61.90
N TRP A 4 5.60 -4.14 -62.47
CA TRP A 4 4.93 -3.06 -61.72
C TRP A 4 3.90 -3.58 -60.70
N LYS A 5 3.05 -4.53 -61.08
CA LYS A 5 2.03 -5.09 -60.17
C LYS A 5 2.67 -5.83 -58.99
N LEU A 6 3.80 -6.50 -59.21
CA LEU A 6 4.57 -7.15 -58.14
C LEU A 6 5.21 -6.10 -57.22
N ALA A 7 5.84 -5.07 -57.78
CA ALA A 7 6.45 -3.98 -57.01
C ALA A 7 5.42 -3.21 -56.16
N LEU A 8 4.23 -2.93 -56.71
CA LEU A 8 3.14 -2.29 -55.98
C LEU A 8 2.65 -3.16 -54.81
N LEU A 9 2.54 -4.47 -55.02
CA LEU A 9 2.09 -5.41 -54.00
C LEU A 9 3.11 -5.52 -52.86
N ILE A 10 4.41 -5.53 -53.17
CA ILE A 10 5.49 -5.48 -52.17
C ILE A 10 5.43 -4.17 -51.36
N LEU A 11 5.22 -3.02 -52.02
CA LEU A 11 5.10 -1.73 -51.34
C LEU A 11 3.91 -1.69 -50.37
N ILE A 12 2.75 -2.22 -50.79
CA ILE A 12 1.56 -2.32 -49.92
C ILE A 12 1.85 -3.19 -48.70
N ILE A 13 2.50 -4.34 -48.90
CA ILE A 13 2.88 -5.23 -47.78
C ILE A 13 3.83 -4.50 -46.82
N LEU A 14 4.84 -3.78 -47.33
CA LEU A 14 5.76 -3.00 -46.50
C LEU A 14 5.05 -1.90 -45.71
N LEU A 15 4.07 -1.22 -46.30
CA LEU A 15 3.27 -0.20 -45.61
C LEU A 15 2.40 -0.81 -44.51
N ILE A 16 1.78 -1.97 -44.76
CA ILE A 16 0.98 -2.68 -43.76
C ILE A 16 1.88 -3.14 -42.60
N VAL A 17 3.00 -3.80 -42.91
CA VAL A 17 3.94 -4.27 -41.88
C VAL A 17 4.51 -3.10 -41.07
N GLY A 18 4.90 -2.02 -41.74
CA GLY A 18 5.38 -0.80 -41.09
C GLY A 18 4.31 -0.14 -40.21
N GLY A 19 3.06 -0.09 -40.67
CA GLY A 19 1.93 0.44 -39.90
C GLY A 19 1.63 -0.39 -38.65
N VAL A 20 1.62 -1.72 -38.79
CA VAL A 20 1.43 -2.66 -37.65
C VAL A 20 2.57 -2.51 -36.64
N PHE A 21 3.81 -2.45 -37.12
CA PHE A 21 4.98 -2.28 -36.25
C PHE A 21 4.95 -0.95 -35.50
N TYR A 22 4.63 0.16 -36.19
CA TYR A 22 4.48 1.48 -35.57
C TYR A 22 3.37 1.48 -34.52
N PHE A 23 2.21 0.88 -34.83
CA PHE A 23 1.09 0.78 -33.90
C PHE A 23 1.45 -0.04 -32.65
N GLN A 24 2.10 -1.18 -32.82
CA GLN A 24 2.59 -2.00 -31.69
C GLN A 24 3.57 -1.23 -30.82
N LYS A 25 4.53 -0.52 -31.43
CA LYS A 25 5.49 0.31 -30.70
C LYS A 25 4.80 1.41 -29.90
N LYS A 26 3.88 2.15 -30.51
CA LYS A 26 3.06 3.19 -29.85
C LYS A 26 2.24 2.63 -28.67
N GLN A 27 1.73 1.41 -28.80
CA GLN A 27 1.01 0.74 -27.71
C GLN A 27 1.94 0.30 -26.59
N ALA A 28 3.15 -0.16 -26.90
CA ALA A 28 4.15 -0.54 -25.90
C ALA A 28 4.65 0.68 -25.09
N GLU A 29 4.87 1.81 -25.75
CA GLU A 29 5.31 3.06 -25.12
C GLU A 29 4.36 3.57 -24.04
N LYS A 30 3.04 3.32 -24.17
CA LYS A 30 2.04 3.72 -23.16
C LYS A 30 2.28 3.11 -21.78
N TYR A 31 2.91 1.94 -21.76
CA TYR A 31 3.15 1.18 -20.54
C TYR A 31 4.61 1.23 -20.08
N ASN A 32 5.42 2.11 -20.69
CA ASN A 32 6.81 2.24 -20.31
C ASN A 32 6.91 2.65 -18.83
N GLY A 33 7.85 2.06 -18.09
CA GLY A 33 8.02 2.35 -16.67
C GLY A 33 6.93 1.85 -15.72
N LEU A 34 5.86 1.18 -16.20
CA LEU A 34 4.86 0.54 -15.34
C LEU A 34 5.34 -0.85 -14.89
N PRO A 35 5.56 -1.09 -13.58
CA PRO A 35 5.99 -2.39 -13.08
C PRO A 35 4.91 -3.47 -13.23
N ILE A 36 3.65 -3.06 -13.07
CA ILE A 36 2.47 -3.90 -13.22
C ILE A 36 1.51 -3.23 -14.21
N ILE A 37 0.98 -4.03 -15.13
CA ILE A 37 -0.01 -3.61 -16.13
C ILE A 37 -1.27 -4.44 -15.87
N PRO A 38 -2.26 -3.93 -15.10
CA PRO A 38 -3.47 -4.67 -14.78
C PRO A 38 -4.17 -5.31 -15.99
N GLU A 39 -4.21 -4.63 -17.14
CA GLU A 39 -4.81 -5.15 -18.38
C GLU A 39 -4.13 -6.41 -18.93
N ARG A 40 -2.92 -6.74 -18.46
CA ARG A 40 -2.15 -7.94 -18.84
C ARG A 40 -2.13 -9.00 -17.73
N THR A 41 -2.85 -8.77 -16.64
CA THR A 41 -2.98 -9.71 -15.53
C THR A 41 -4.42 -10.21 -15.46
N THR A 42 -4.63 -11.41 -14.91
CA THR A 42 -5.97 -11.98 -14.73
C THR A 42 -6.54 -11.69 -13.35
N ASP A 43 -5.70 -11.27 -12.42
CA ASP A 43 -6.00 -11.22 -11.00
C ASP A 43 -5.86 -9.83 -10.36
N ILE A 44 -5.42 -8.83 -11.12
CA ILE A 44 -5.43 -7.42 -10.71
C ILE A 44 -6.37 -6.67 -11.65
N PRO A 45 -7.60 -6.37 -11.20
CA PRO A 45 -8.57 -5.67 -12.04
C PRO A 45 -8.17 -4.20 -12.22
N LEU A 46 -8.55 -3.61 -13.37
CA LEU A 46 -8.34 -2.18 -13.61
C LEU A 46 -9.62 -1.40 -13.33
N TYR A 47 -9.54 -0.37 -12.48
CA TYR A 47 -10.63 0.59 -12.32
C TYR A 47 -10.95 1.25 -13.68
N SER A 48 -12.21 1.24 -14.09
CA SER A 48 -12.62 1.62 -15.45
C SER A 48 -12.24 3.04 -15.86
N GLY A 49 -12.11 3.96 -14.90
CA GLY A 49 -11.68 5.33 -15.12
C GLY A 49 -10.18 5.51 -15.35
N LEU A 50 -9.35 4.52 -15.03
CA LEU A 50 -7.89 4.61 -15.13
C LEU A 50 -7.39 4.38 -16.55
N LYS A 51 -6.52 5.27 -17.01
CA LYS A 51 -5.85 5.18 -18.31
C LYS A 51 -4.33 5.19 -18.13
N PRO A 52 -3.58 4.37 -18.87
CA PRO A 52 -2.13 4.37 -18.78
C PRO A 52 -1.57 5.69 -19.33
N ALA A 53 -0.78 6.37 -18.49
CA ALA A 53 -0.06 7.59 -18.80
C ALA A 53 1.33 7.50 -18.16
N SER A 54 2.08 6.47 -18.58
CA SER A 54 3.47 6.16 -18.19
C SER A 54 4.23 7.33 -17.53
N PRO A 55 4.72 7.20 -16.29
CA PRO A 55 4.90 5.94 -15.54
C PRO A 55 3.73 5.60 -14.60
N VAL A 56 2.57 6.24 -14.74
CA VAL A 56 1.41 6.05 -13.85
C VAL A 56 0.13 5.75 -14.64
N TYR A 57 -0.92 5.36 -13.95
CA TYR A 57 -2.29 5.46 -14.46
C TYR A 57 -2.92 6.76 -13.98
N ILE A 58 -3.78 7.37 -14.80
CA ILE A 58 -4.46 8.62 -14.43
C ILE A 58 -5.96 8.51 -14.63
N THR A 59 -6.70 9.26 -13.84
CA THR A 59 -8.11 9.59 -14.08
C THR A 59 -8.38 11.06 -13.71
N GLU A 60 -9.42 11.64 -14.29
CA GLU A 60 -9.76 13.05 -14.07
C GLU A 60 -10.50 13.22 -12.74
N GLY A 61 -10.20 14.31 -12.02
CA GLY A 61 -10.82 14.66 -10.75
C GLY A 61 -10.29 13.89 -9.54
N ASP A 62 -10.89 14.21 -8.40
CA ASP A 62 -10.66 13.53 -7.13
C ASP A 62 -11.46 12.23 -7.10
N GLN A 63 -10.76 11.11 -7.24
CA GLN A 63 -11.34 9.78 -7.39
C GLN A 63 -10.64 8.74 -6.51
N TRP A 64 -9.68 9.15 -5.67
CA TRP A 64 -8.81 8.20 -4.96
C TRP A 64 -9.60 7.31 -3.97
N GLU A 65 -10.65 7.84 -3.33
CA GLU A 65 -11.52 7.06 -2.43
C GLU A 65 -12.31 5.98 -3.18
N GLU A 66 -12.89 6.34 -4.34
CA GLU A 66 -13.63 5.39 -5.19
C GLU A 66 -12.71 4.27 -5.69
N ILE A 67 -11.47 4.63 -6.04
CA ILE A 67 -10.43 3.69 -6.46
C ILE A 67 -10.05 2.75 -5.30
N LEU A 68 -9.85 3.27 -4.09
CA LEU A 68 -9.58 2.45 -2.91
C LEU A 68 -10.71 1.43 -2.68
N HIS A 69 -11.96 1.91 -2.63
CA HIS A 69 -13.13 1.07 -2.39
C HIS A 69 -13.30 0.00 -3.49
N PHE A 70 -13.01 0.34 -4.75
CA PHE A 70 -12.99 -0.63 -5.84
C PHE A 70 -12.00 -1.77 -5.57
N TYR A 71 -10.77 -1.44 -5.17
CA TYR A 71 -9.75 -2.45 -4.88
C TYR A 71 -10.05 -3.29 -3.64
N GLU A 72 -10.62 -2.68 -2.60
CA GLU A 72 -11.10 -3.38 -1.41
C GLU A 72 -12.19 -4.41 -1.71
N ASN A 73 -13.03 -4.16 -2.70
CA ASN A 73 -14.07 -5.08 -3.12
C ASN A 73 -13.59 -6.15 -4.12
N GLU A 74 -12.76 -5.77 -5.10
CA GLU A 74 -12.42 -6.65 -6.23
C GLU A 74 -11.18 -7.52 -5.99
N LEU A 75 -10.18 -7.06 -5.25
CA LEU A 75 -8.97 -7.85 -5.01
C LEU A 75 -9.22 -9.13 -4.19
N PRO A 76 -10.05 -9.12 -3.13
CA PRO A 76 -10.41 -10.34 -2.40
C PRO A 76 -11.05 -11.42 -3.26
N LYS A 77 -11.88 -11.04 -4.24
CA LYS A 77 -12.50 -11.98 -5.19
C LYS A 77 -11.46 -12.70 -6.06
N ASN A 78 -10.26 -12.12 -6.19
CA ASN A 78 -9.15 -12.63 -6.97
C ASN A 78 -8.04 -13.29 -6.12
N GLY A 79 -8.33 -13.56 -4.84
CA GLY A 79 -7.43 -14.25 -3.91
C GLY A 79 -6.37 -13.37 -3.27
N TRP A 80 -6.51 -12.05 -3.36
CA TRP A 80 -5.64 -11.10 -2.65
C TRP A 80 -6.22 -10.77 -1.27
N SER A 81 -5.37 -10.63 -0.28
CA SER A 81 -5.73 -10.23 1.09
C SER A 81 -5.04 -8.93 1.44
N LEU A 82 -5.82 -7.96 1.92
CA LEU A 82 -5.30 -6.68 2.38
C LEU A 82 -4.35 -6.92 3.56
N THR A 83 -3.13 -6.43 3.44
CA THR A 83 -2.10 -6.51 4.49
C THR A 83 -1.99 -5.18 5.23
N MET A 84 -2.06 -4.07 4.51
CA MET A 84 -2.06 -2.72 5.09
C MET A 84 -2.77 -1.77 4.14
N SER A 85 -3.48 -0.79 4.70
CA SER A 85 -3.95 0.39 3.98
C SER A 85 -3.59 1.63 4.80
N GLN A 86 -3.10 2.68 4.13
CA GLN A 86 -2.87 3.99 4.71
C GLN A 86 -3.56 5.02 3.82
N THR A 87 -4.34 5.91 4.41
CA THR A 87 -5.04 6.98 3.69
C THR A 87 -4.59 8.36 4.19
N SER A 88 -4.83 9.39 3.40
CA SER A 88 -4.78 10.76 3.89
C SER A 88 -5.92 11.00 4.88
N SER A 89 -5.67 11.85 5.87
CA SER A 89 -6.67 12.26 6.87
C SER A 89 -7.51 13.46 6.43
N ASP A 90 -7.07 14.16 5.38
CA ASP A 90 -7.70 15.36 4.84
C ASP A 90 -7.80 15.23 3.31
N ASN A 91 -9.01 15.44 2.77
CA ASN A 91 -9.30 15.39 1.34
C ASN A 91 -9.05 16.74 0.66
N SER A 92 -8.78 17.79 1.44
CA SER A 92 -8.54 19.14 0.94
C SER A 92 -7.06 19.46 0.66
N GLU A 93 -6.16 18.51 0.95
CA GLU A 93 -4.73 18.65 0.69
C GLU A 93 -4.34 18.13 -0.69
N ASP A 94 -3.42 18.84 -1.35
CA ASP A 94 -2.78 18.34 -2.57
C ASP A 94 -1.96 17.08 -2.23
N GLY A 95 -2.19 15.99 -2.96
CA GLY A 95 -1.63 14.68 -2.64
C GLY A 95 -2.46 13.82 -1.69
N ALA A 96 -3.71 14.21 -1.36
CA ALA A 96 -4.67 13.34 -0.69
C ALA A 96 -4.83 12.02 -1.46
N GLY A 97 -4.92 10.90 -0.75
CA GLY A 97 -4.75 9.61 -1.40
C GLY A 97 -4.62 8.43 -0.47
N PHE A 98 -4.16 7.31 -1.02
CA PHE A 98 -3.92 6.10 -0.26
C PHE A 98 -2.68 5.34 -0.73
N THR A 99 -2.20 4.45 0.12
CA THR A 99 -1.32 3.36 -0.26
C THR A 99 -1.79 2.08 0.42
N SER A 100 -2.06 1.04 -0.37
CA SER A 100 -2.49 -0.26 0.12
C SER A 100 -1.58 -1.38 -0.39
N TYR A 101 -1.45 -2.42 0.43
CA TYR A 101 -0.58 -3.56 0.19
C TYR A 101 -1.38 -4.85 0.27
N TRP A 102 -1.21 -5.70 -0.73
CA TRP A 102 -2.02 -6.90 -0.91
C TRP A 102 -1.14 -8.13 -1.10
N LYS A 103 -1.44 -9.19 -0.35
CA LYS A 103 -0.74 -10.48 -0.43
C LYS A 103 -1.63 -11.51 -1.10
N LYS A 104 -1.02 -12.44 -1.84
CA LYS A 104 -1.72 -13.58 -2.44
C LYS A 104 -0.94 -14.85 -2.18
N GLU A 105 -1.63 -15.96 -1.92
CA GLU A 105 -0.98 -17.24 -1.69
C GLU A 105 -0.09 -17.63 -2.86
N ASN A 106 1.08 -18.20 -2.57
CA ASN A 106 2.09 -18.61 -3.55
C ASN A 106 2.65 -17.48 -4.43
N THR A 107 2.38 -16.21 -4.10
CA THR A 107 3.00 -15.05 -4.73
C THR A 107 4.16 -14.55 -3.87
N PRO A 108 5.42 -14.54 -4.37
CA PRO A 108 6.60 -14.18 -3.57
C PRO A 108 6.77 -12.67 -3.36
N TRP A 109 5.81 -11.86 -3.81
CA TRP A 109 5.82 -10.41 -3.76
C TRP A 109 4.46 -9.88 -3.29
N VAL A 110 4.44 -8.63 -2.86
CA VAL A 110 3.23 -7.93 -2.39
C VAL A 110 2.84 -6.88 -3.43
N LEU A 111 1.57 -6.85 -3.79
CA LEU A 111 1.02 -5.81 -4.66
C LEU A 111 0.88 -4.52 -3.86
N SER A 112 1.58 -3.47 -4.28
CA SER A 112 1.39 -2.12 -3.78
C SER A 112 0.51 -1.34 -4.75
N ILE A 113 -0.53 -0.70 -4.23
CA ILE A 113 -1.36 0.24 -4.98
C ILE A 113 -1.31 1.58 -4.25
N SER A 114 -0.76 2.59 -4.90
CA SER A 114 -0.72 3.96 -4.39
C SER A 114 -1.53 4.87 -5.28
N ALA A 115 -2.40 5.68 -4.70
CA ALA A 115 -3.13 6.71 -5.43
C ALA A 115 -2.96 8.06 -4.73
N ALA A 116 -2.87 9.13 -5.52
CA ALA A 116 -2.84 10.50 -5.02
C ALA A 116 -3.59 11.43 -5.97
N TYR A 117 -4.44 12.30 -5.41
CA TYR A 117 -5.10 13.37 -6.13
C TYR A 117 -4.25 14.63 -6.13
N PHE A 118 -4.02 15.17 -7.33
CA PHE A 118 -3.26 16.39 -7.54
C PHE A 118 -4.20 17.51 -7.99
N MET A 119 -4.46 18.46 -7.10
CA MET A 119 -5.42 19.55 -7.29
C MET A 119 -5.03 20.47 -8.45
N ASN A 120 -3.73 20.74 -8.60
CA ASN A 120 -3.18 21.58 -9.65
C ASN A 120 -3.38 21.00 -11.07
N LEU A 121 -3.48 19.69 -11.18
CA LEU A 121 -3.70 18.96 -12.42
C LEU A 121 -5.16 18.49 -12.57
N ASN A 122 -5.96 18.60 -11.51
CA ASN A 122 -7.32 18.05 -11.42
C ASN A 122 -7.34 16.57 -11.86
N GLN A 123 -6.42 15.77 -11.34
CA GLN A 123 -6.29 14.36 -11.72
C GLN A 123 -5.86 13.51 -10.53
N THR A 124 -6.32 12.27 -10.50
CA THR A 124 -5.82 11.23 -9.58
C THR A 124 -4.83 10.36 -10.34
N GLU A 125 -3.61 10.23 -9.80
CA GLU A 125 -2.60 9.32 -10.31
C GLU A 125 -2.59 8.04 -9.48
N VAL A 126 -2.40 6.90 -10.14
CA VAL A 126 -2.35 5.57 -9.52
C VAL A 126 -1.15 4.80 -10.01
N VAL A 127 -0.42 4.20 -9.07
CA VAL A 127 0.75 3.36 -9.31
C VAL A 127 0.47 1.95 -8.82
N PHE A 128 0.80 0.97 -9.65
CA PHE A 128 0.81 -0.44 -9.31
C PHE A 128 2.27 -0.91 -9.29
N ASP A 129 2.72 -1.42 -8.15
CA ASP A 129 4.09 -1.88 -8.00
C ASP A 129 4.19 -3.24 -7.34
N LYS A 130 5.30 -3.93 -7.63
CA LYS A 130 5.73 -5.11 -6.91
C LYS A 130 6.67 -4.65 -5.81
N SER A 131 6.16 -4.61 -4.60
CA SER A 131 7.05 -4.53 -3.46
C SER A 131 7.66 -5.91 -3.25
N GLU A 132 9.00 -6.02 -3.23
CA GLU A 132 9.66 -7.15 -2.57
C GLU A 132 9.06 -7.20 -1.19
N GLY A 133 8.24 -8.24 -0.92
CA GLY A 133 7.24 -8.19 0.12
C GLY A 133 7.80 -7.49 1.34
N LEU A 134 7.38 -6.22 1.54
CA LEU A 134 7.65 -5.52 2.78
C LEU A 134 7.34 -6.56 3.83
N LYS A 135 8.34 -6.94 4.63
CA LYS A 135 8.25 -8.07 5.54
C LYS A 135 7.28 -7.73 6.67
N ALA A 136 6.04 -7.39 6.37
CA ALA A 136 4.89 -7.52 7.24
C ALA A 136 4.65 -9.02 7.49
N ASP A 137 5.70 -9.72 7.93
CA ASP A 137 5.54 -10.98 8.60
C ASP A 137 4.74 -10.64 9.86
N PRO A 138 3.57 -11.25 10.05
CA PRO A 138 2.76 -11.02 11.23
C PRO A 138 3.62 -11.34 12.46
N TRP A 139 3.79 -10.35 13.32
CA TRP A 139 4.45 -10.55 14.61
C TRP A 139 3.50 -11.23 15.58
N ILE A 140 2.20 -10.93 15.47
CA ILE A 140 1.15 -11.46 16.32
C ILE A 140 0.22 -12.30 15.43
N ASP A 141 0.35 -13.62 15.50
CA ASP A 141 -0.40 -14.61 14.71
C ASP A 141 -1.36 -15.47 15.57
N VAL A 142 -1.32 -15.29 16.89
CA VAL A 142 -2.16 -15.99 17.87
C VAL A 142 -3.36 -15.15 18.29
N GLU A 143 -4.50 -15.81 18.50
CA GLU A 143 -5.69 -15.16 19.06
C GLU A 143 -5.36 -14.64 20.46
N THR A 144 -5.27 -13.31 20.59
CA THR A 144 -4.91 -12.65 21.85
C THR A 144 -6.18 -12.23 22.58
N LEU A 145 -6.39 -12.76 23.78
CA LEU A 145 -7.62 -12.54 24.57
C LEU A 145 -7.55 -11.30 25.47
N GLU A 146 -6.34 -10.94 25.91
CA GLU A 146 -6.07 -9.78 26.74
C GLU A 146 -4.73 -9.17 26.31
N ILE A 147 -4.65 -7.85 26.23
CA ILE A 147 -3.40 -7.11 26.06
C ILE A 147 -3.22 -6.11 27.20
N CYS A 148 -1.98 -5.78 27.50
CA CYS A 148 -1.58 -4.86 28.56
C CYS A 148 -0.79 -3.71 27.92
N ILE A 149 -1.36 -2.50 27.97
CA ILE A 149 -0.75 -1.30 27.38
C ILE A 149 -0.20 -0.43 28.50
N ASN A 150 1.12 -0.37 28.60
CA ASN A 150 1.83 0.49 29.54
C ASN A 150 2.33 1.73 28.81
N GLU A 151 1.70 2.87 29.08
CA GLU A 151 2.05 4.13 28.45
C GLU A 151 3.40 4.68 28.91
N GLN A 152 3.75 4.47 30.18
CA GLN A 152 4.95 5.05 30.81
C GLN A 152 5.73 3.94 31.56
N PRO A 153 6.33 2.98 30.83
CA PRO A 153 7.02 1.82 31.39
C PRO A 153 8.22 2.20 32.25
N ASP A 154 8.80 3.39 32.03
CA ASP A 154 9.91 3.89 32.86
C ASP A 154 9.44 4.46 34.21
N ARG A 155 8.13 4.65 34.41
CA ARG A 155 7.54 5.25 35.62
C ARG A 155 6.67 4.29 36.44
N SER A 156 5.99 3.35 35.79
CA SER A 156 5.08 2.42 36.46
C SER A 156 4.99 1.11 35.69
N ASP A 157 4.79 0.01 36.41
CA ASP A 157 4.41 -1.30 35.84
C ASP A 157 2.89 -1.42 35.64
N GLU A 158 2.10 -0.44 36.11
CA GLU A 158 0.66 -0.42 35.87
C GLU A 158 0.36 -0.22 34.38
N CYS A 159 -0.54 -1.04 33.86
CA CYS A 159 -0.95 -0.98 32.47
C CYS A 159 -2.47 -0.96 32.33
N PHE A 160 -2.93 -0.36 31.23
CA PHE A 160 -4.31 -0.47 30.79
C PHE A 160 -4.53 -1.86 30.18
N LYS A 161 -5.30 -2.69 30.88
CA LYS A 161 -5.75 -3.99 30.38
C LYS A 161 -6.91 -3.83 29.41
N MET A 162 -6.82 -4.48 28.27
CA MET A 162 -7.85 -4.50 27.25
C MET A 162 -8.21 -5.95 26.90
N THR A 163 -9.50 -6.25 26.89
CA THR A 163 -10.07 -7.58 26.57
C THR A 163 -11.07 -7.53 25.41
N ASP A 164 -11.30 -6.35 24.82
CA ASP A 164 -12.20 -6.20 23.69
C ASP A 164 -11.56 -6.78 22.42
N LYS A 165 -12.08 -7.94 21.97
CA LYS A 165 -11.48 -8.69 20.86
C LYS A 165 -11.43 -7.89 19.55
N GLN A 166 -12.41 -7.04 19.30
CA GLN A 166 -12.47 -6.24 18.06
C GLN A 166 -11.37 -5.19 18.06
N THR A 167 -11.23 -4.45 19.16
CA THR A 167 -10.20 -3.42 19.36
C THR A 167 -8.81 -4.04 19.34
N ILE A 168 -8.61 -5.17 20.03
CA ILE A 168 -7.34 -5.93 19.97
C ILE A 168 -7.02 -6.34 18.54
N GLY A 169 -7.99 -6.87 17.79
CA GLY A 169 -7.80 -7.24 16.39
C GLY A 169 -7.40 -6.06 15.49
N GLN A 170 -7.98 -4.88 15.71
CA GLN A 170 -7.61 -3.67 14.99
C GLN A 170 -6.17 -3.23 15.30
N ILE A 171 -5.77 -3.23 16.58
CA ILE A 171 -4.38 -2.93 16.98
C ILE A 171 -3.40 -3.91 16.34
N ILE A 172 -3.70 -5.21 16.40
CA ILE A 172 -2.89 -6.26 15.77
C ILE A 172 -2.76 -6.02 14.26
N SER A 173 -3.86 -5.67 13.59
CA SER A 173 -3.87 -5.37 12.16
C SER A 173 -2.92 -4.21 11.81
N LEU A 174 -2.98 -3.12 12.59
CA LEU A 174 -2.09 -1.96 12.41
C LEU A 174 -0.61 -2.31 12.60
N ILE A 175 -0.28 -3.03 13.69
CA ILE A 175 1.10 -3.45 13.99
C ILE A 175 1.62 -4.44 12.95
N ASN A 176 0.82 -5.45 12.59
CA ASN A 176 1.24 -6.44 11.61
C ASN A 176 1.41 -5.84 10.23
N GLY A 177 0.55 -4.89 9.85
CA GLY A 177 0.61 -4.17 8.58
C GLY A 177 1.78 -3.17 8.47
N ALA A 178 2.37 -2.74 9.60
CA ALA A 178 3.48 -1.80 9.59
C ALA A 178 4.73 -2.31 8.82
N LEU A 179 5.48 -1.36 8.24
CA LEU A 179 6.62 -1.64 7.37
C LEU A 179 7.81 -2.13 8.19
N VAL A 180 8.43 -3.25 7.83
CA VAL A 180 9.70 -3.65 8.47
C VAL A 180 10.82 -2.69 8.08
N VAL A 181 11.56 -2.25 9.09
CA VAL A 181 12.67 -1.30 8.97
C VAL A 181 13.91 -1.85 9.66
N ASP A 182 15.10 -1.46 9.21
CA ASP A 182 16.34 -1.73 9.93
C ASP A 182 16.35 -0.88 11.21
N PRO A 183 16.58 -1.46 12.41
CA PRO A 183 16.71 -0.71 13.65
C PRO A 183 17.99 0.14 13.66
N GLN A 184 18.04 1.23 12.89
CA GLN A 184 19.08 2.25 13.02
C GLN A 184 18.53 3.50 13.69
N GLN A 185 19.18 3.83 14.82
CA GLN A 185 19.02 5.03 15.65
C GLN A 185 17.58 5.58 15.75
N ILE A 186 16.73 4.77 16.38
CA ILE A 186 15.41 5.17 16.89
C ILE A 186 15.65 6.20 18.02
N TYR A 187 15.68 7.49 17.68
CA TYR A 187 15.81 8.61 18.64
C TYR A 187 14.42 9.08 19.06
N TYR A 188 13.89 8.61 20.21
CA TYR A 188 12.60 9.11 20.71
C TYR A 188 12.57 9.33 22.22
N ASN A 189 11.75 10.33 22.58
CA ASN A 189 11.50 10.83 23.94
C ASN A 189 10.30 10.14 24.63
N GLY A 190 9.40 9.50 23.86
CA GLY A 190 8.25 8.76 24.35
C GLY A 190 8.42 7.25 24.09
N LYS A 191 8.29 6.46 25.16
CA LYS A 191 8.31 5.00 25.12
C LYS A 191 7.04 4.49 25.77
N SER A 192 6.29 3.66 25.06
CA SER A 192 5.21 2.86 25.63
C SER A 192 5.46 1.38 25.32
N VAL A 193 4.81 0.47 26.02
CA VAL A 193 4.93 -0.98 25.82
C VAL A 193 3.53 -1.55 25.64
N ILE A 194 3.34 -2.37 24.62
CA ILE A 194 2.15 -3.21 24.46
C ILE A 194 2.57 -4.66 24.63
N ASP A 195 2.03 -5.32 25.64
CA ASP A 195 2.25 -6.74 25.90
C ASP A 195 1.03 -7.56 25.47
N PHE A 196 1.27 -8.50 24.55
CA PHE A 196 0.29 -9.47 24.03
C PHE A 196 0.40 -10.84 24.73
N GLY A 197 1.18 -10.94 25.81
CA GLY A 197 1.43 -12.16 26.59
C GLY A 197 2.44 -13.12 25.96
N GLY A 198 2.46 -13.23 24.64
CA GLY A 198 3.46 -14.00 23.87
C GLY A 198 4.55 -13.15 23.21
N ILE A 199 4.33 -11.84 23.10
CA ILE A 199 5.26 -10.87 22.54
C ILE A 199 5.04 -9.52 23.21
N SER A 200 6.15 -8.87 23.55
CA SER A 200 6.16 -7.49 24.05
C SER A 200 6.70 -6.57 22.96
N ILE A 201 6.00 -5.46 22.74
CA ILE A 201 6.32 -4.50 21.69
C ILE A 201 6.54 -3.14 22.33
N ASP A 202 7.79 -2.66 22.24
CA ASP A 202 8.13 -1.28 22.53
C ASP A 202 7.58 -0.39 21.41
N VAL A 203 6.81 0.62 21.78
CA VAL A 203 6.21 1.62 20.90
C VAL A 203 6.91 2.94 21.12
N TYR A 204 7.64 3.40 20.11
CA TYR A 204 8.24 4.72 20.08
C TYR A 204 7.46 5.58 19.08
N TYR A 205 7.14 6.81 19.43
CA TYR A 205 6.36 7.66 18.54
C TYR A 205 6.81 9.11 18.55
N ASP A 206 6.66 9.74 17.39
CA ASP A 206 6.85 11.15 17.13
C ASP A 206 5.83 11.50 16.04
N LEU A 207 4.96 12.48 16.31
CA LEU A 207 3.86 12.82 15.42
C LEU A 207 4.33 13.34 14.05
N GLU A 208 5.58 13.80 13.94
CA GLU A 208 6.18 14.22 12.67
C GLU A 208 6.92 13.08 11.98
N LYS A 209 7.54 12.17 12.74
CA LYS A 209 8.45 11.13 12.17
C LYS A 209 7.84 9.73 12.04
N GLY A 210 6.77 9.42 12.76
CA GLY A 210 6.15 8.10 12.73
C GLY A 210 6.04 7.38 14.05
N VAL A 211 5.44 6.19 13.99
CA VAL A 211 5.35 5.23 15.08
C VAL A 211 6.25 4.04 14.72
N TYR A 212 7.19 3.74 15.60
CA TYR A 212 8.09 2.60 15.50
C TYR A 212 7.69 1.54 16.52
N PHE A 213 7.55 0.30 16.05
CA PHE A 213 7.34 -0.88 16.87
C PHE A 213 8.64 -1.66 16.94
N VAL A 214 9.09 -2.03 18.13
CA VAL A 214 10.32 -2.81 18.33
C VAL A 214 10.00 -4.02 19.19
N SER A 215 10.45 -5.19 18.75
CA SER A 215 10.32 -6.45 19.49
C SER A 215 11.54 -7.33 19.25
N ASP A 216 11.57 -8.51 19.86
CA ASP A 216 12.56 -9.56 19.58
C ASP A 216 12.54 -10.04 18.11
N LYS A 217 11.43 -9.82 17.39
CA LYS A 217 11.29 -10.11 15.96
C LYS A 217 11.86 -9.03 15.03
N GLY A 218 12.28 -7.88 15.56
CA GLY A 218 12.88 -6.78 14.79
C GLY A 218 12.19 -5.44 15.01
N ALA A 219 12.21 -4.57 13.99
CA ALA A 219 11.58 -3.26 14.01
C ALA A 219 10.58 -3.07 12.86
N LYS A 220 9.47 -2.38 13.14
CA LYS A 220 8.47 -1.94 12.17
C LYS A 220 8.18 -0.45 12.32
N TRP A 221 7.66 0.17 11.26
CA TRP A 221 7.32 1.58 11.19
C TRP A 221 5.97 1.80 10.51
N MET A 222 5.18 2.73 11.02
CA MET A 222 3.99 3.24 10.35
C MET A 222 3.86 4.75 10.51
N LYS A 223 3.13 5.38 9.59
CA LYS A 223 2.71 6.78 9.75
C LYS A 223 1.87 6.92 11.03
N PRO A 224 1.98 8.04 11.78
CA PRO A 224 1.13 8.26 12.95
C PRO A 224 -0.33 8.33 12.51
N GLN A 225 -1.14 7.35 12.94
CA GLN A 225 -2.57 7.31 12.66
C GLN A 225 -3.34 7.65 13.93
N LYS A 226 -4.32 8.55 13.81
CA LYS A 226 -5.16 8.95 14.95
C LYS A 226 -5.84 7.73 15.60
N GLU A 227 -6.35 6.81 14.78
CA GLU A 227 -6.98 5.57 15.22
C GLU A 227 -6.06 4.75 16.14
N PHE A 228 -4.77 4.60 15.80
CA PHE A 228 -3.83 3.84 16.62
C PHE A 228 -3.74 4.38 18.07
N PHE A 229 -3.60 5.70 18.22
CA PHE A 229 -3.50 6.34 19.54
C PHE A 229 -4.83 6.28 20.31
N GLU A 230 -5.98 6.38 19.62
CA GLU A 230 -7.29 6.27 20.25
C GLU A 230 -7.57 4.85 20.78
N LEU A 231 -7.23 3.83 19.98
CA LEU A 231 -7.39 2.43 20.37
C LEU A 231 -6.45 2.08 21.53
N THR A 232 -5.19 2.50 21.46
CA THR A 232 -4.17 2.13 22.46
C THR A 232 -4.20 2.99 23.72
N LYS A 233 -4.85 4.16 23.69
CA LYS A 233 -4.82 5.18 24.75
C LYS A 233 -3.42 5.70 25.09
N ILE A 234 -2.43 5.44 24.25
CA ILE A 234 -1.11 6.06 24.37
C ILE A 234 -1.30 7.55 24.05
N SER A 235 -1.04 8.43 25.03
CA SER A 235 -1.33 9.85 24.88
C SER A 235 -0.48 10.50 23.81
N LYS A 236 -1.09 11.43 23.09
CA LYS A 236 -0.37 12.46 22.35
C LYS A 236 0.19 13.43 23.39
N GLU A 237 1.40 13.21 23.88
CA GLU A 237 2.10 14.29 24.56
C GLU A 237 2.30 15.41 23.52
N TYR A 238 1.58 16.51 23.72
CA TYR A 238 1.76 17.79 23.02
C TYR A 238 2.93 18.55 23.65
#